data_AF-A0A846PYV4-F1
#
_entry.id   AF-A0A846PYV4-F1
#
_cell.length_a   1.000
_cell.length_b   1.000
_cell.length_c   1.000
_cell.angle_alpha   90.00
_cell.angle_beta   90.00
_cell.angle_gamma   90.00
#
_symmetry.space_group_name_H-M   'P 1'
#
loop_
_entity.id
_entity.type
_entity.pdbx_description
1 polymer ?
#
loop_
_entity_poly.entity_id
_entity_poly.type
_entity_poly.pdbx_seq_one_letter_code
_entity_poly.pdbx_strand_id
1 'polypeptide(L)'
;KMKIPGEDVEGVIDAVEFLRNVNLGQEVKIGDKVIVVGGGNSAIDAARVAKRLGKDTRIFYRRTKAEMPAIKSEIEEAIIEGIDIEFLTAPTN
;
A
#
# COMPACT_ATOMS: atom_id res chain seq x y z
N LYS A 1 -0.39 -6.20 -12.11
CA LYS A 1 0.23 -5.33 -13.13
C LYS A 1 -0.83 -4.37 -13.67
N MET A 2 -0.51 -3.08 -13.74
CA MET A 2 -1.46 -1.99 -14.01
C MET A 2 -1.48 -1.56 -15.49
N LYS A 3 -0.50 -1.99 -16.29
CA LYS A 3 -0.38 -1.67 -17.72
C LYS A 3 -0.31 -0.17 -17.99
N ILE A 4 0.46 0.55 -17.17
CA ILE A 4 0.67 2.00 -17.26
C ILE A 4 2.16 2.30 -17.45
N PRO A 5 2.53 3.45 -18.06
CA PRO A 5 3.92 3.88 -18.13
C PRO A 5 4.55 3.93 -16.73
N GLY A 6 5.77 3.38 -16.62
CA GLY A 6 6.50 3.37 -15.36
C GLY A 6 6.16 2.23 -14.39
N GLU A 7 5.36 1.23 -14.77
CA GLU A 7 5.02 0.11 -13.87
C GLU A 7 6.18 -0.84 -13.54
N ASP A 8 7.31 -0.73 -14.25
CA ASP A 8 8.51 -1.57 -14.09
C ASP A 8 9.76 -0.76 -13.68
N VAL A 9 9.59 0.50 -13.25
CA VAL A 9 10.74 1.31 -12.77
C VAL A 9 11.18 0.89 -11.38
N GLU A 10 12.43 1.20 -11.04
CA GLU A 10 12.96 1.00 -9.70
C GLU A 10 12.10 1.71 -8.64
N GLY A 11 11.82 1.02 -7.54
CA GLY A 11 10.93 1.50 -6.47
C GLY A 11 9.47 1.09 -6.61
N VAL A 12 9.05 0.52 -7.75
CA VAL A 12 7.74 -0.15 -7.88
C VAL A 12 7.88 -1.61 -7.46
N ILE A 13 7.17 -1.99 -6.40
CA ILE A 13 7.26 -3.32 -5.79
C ILE A 13 5.87 -3.92 -5.70
N ASP A 14 5.73 -5.21 -6.02
CA ASP A 14 4.48 -5.94 -5.79
C ASP A 14 4.22 -6.09 -4.29
N ALA A 15 2.99 -5.82 -3.85
CA ALA A 15 2.63 -5.85 -2.43
C ALA A 15 2.83 -7.24 -1.80
N VAL A 16 2.53 -8.32 -2.52
CA VAL A 16 2.68 -9.69 -2.01
C VAL A 16 4.17 -10.05 -1.91
N GLU A 17 4.97 -9.64 -2.89
CA GLU A 17 6.43 -9.81 -2.84
C GLU A 17 7.05 -9.04 -1.68
N PHE A 18 6.67 -7.77 -1.51
CA PHE A 18 7.11 -6.94 -0.38
C PHE A 18 6.81 -7.59 0.96
N LEU A 19 5.55 -8.00 1.18
CA LEU A 19 5.12 -8.68 2.41
C LEU A 19 5.88 -9.99 2.63
N ARG A 20 6.08 -10.78 1.58
CA ARG A 20 6.83 -12.04 1.65
C ARG A 20 8.29 -11.79 2.08
N ASN A 21 8.97 -10.82 1.49
CA ASN A 21 10.37 -10.52 1.80
C ASN A 21 10.52 -10.05 3.25
N VAL A 22 9.62 -9.18 3.73
CA VAL A 22 9.58 -8.78 5.16
C VAL A 22 9.37 -10.00 6.06
N ASN A 23 8.42 -10.88 5.74
CA ASN A 23 8.13 -12.07 6.55
C ASN A 23 9.30 -13.06 6.60
N LEU A 24 10.12 -13.11 5.56
CA LEU A 24 11.33 -13.94 5.51
C LEU A 24 12.55 -13.28 6.21
N GLY A 25 12.38 -12.09 6.79
CA GLY A 25 13.47 -11.33 7.40
C GLY A 25 14.49 -10.81 6.38
N GLN A 26 14.10 -10.74 5.10
CA GLN A 26 14.97 -10.21 4.05
C GLN A 26 15.00 -8.68 4.11
N GLU A 27 16.12 -8.11 3.69
CA GLU A 27 16.24 -6.66 3.57
C GLU A 27 15.30 -6.15 2.46
N VAL A 28 14.34 -5.30 2.82
CA VAL A 28 13.48 -4.58 1.89
C VAL A 28 13.95 -3.13 1.76
N LYS A 29 14.37 -2.76 0.55
CA LYS A 29 14.81 -1.40 0.23
C LYS A 29 13.63 -0.58 -0.25
N ILE A 30 13.06 0.20 0.64
CA ILE A 30 11.97 1.16 0.36
C ILE A 30 12.39 2.57 0.78
N GLY A 31 11.92 3.58 0.05
CA GLY A 31 12.17 4.98 0.36
C GLY A 31 11.45 5.45 1.63
N ASP A 32 11.69 6.71 2.02
CA ASP A 32 11.05 7.29 3.22
C ASP A 32 9.58 7.63 3.03
N LYS A 33 9.16 7.83 1.78
CA LYS A 33 7.76 8.03 1.38
C LYS A 33 7.29 6.83 0.57
N VAL A 34 6.20 6.21 1.00
CA VAL A 34 5.64 5.00 0.41
C VAL A 34 4.19 5.26 0.03
N ILE A 35 3.86 5.01 -1.24
CA ILE A 35 2.49 5.00 -1.73
C ILE A 35 2.10 3.56 -2.05
N VAL A 36 1.02 3.10 -1.44
CA VAL A 36 0.41 1.80 -1.75
C VAL A 36 -0.80 2.03 -2.63
N VAL A 37 -0.82 1.45 -3.82
CA VAL A 37 -1.95 1.56 -4.76
C VAL A 37 -2.82 0.32 -4.66
N GLY A 38 -4.06 0.48 -4.18
CA GLY A 38 -5.00 -0.63 -4.01
C GLY A 38 -5.93 -0.43 -2.82
N GLY A 39 -6.83 -1.40 -2.61
CA GLY A 39 -7.76 -1.35 -1.47
C GLY A 39 -8.24 -2.71 -0.96
N GLY A 40 -7.58 -3.80 -1.35
CA GLY A 40 -7.79 -5.11 -0.72
C GLY A 40 -6.90 -5.29 0.51
N ASN A 41 -7.05 -6.42 1.21
CA ASN A 41 -6.30 -6.71 2.44
C ASN A 41 -4.79 -6.57 2.24
N SER A 42 -4.24 -7.08 1.13
CA SER A 42 -2.80 -6.95 0.83
C SER A 42 -2.31 -5.50 0.73
N ALA A 43 -3.18 -4.55 0.32
CA ALA A 43 -2.82 -3.14 0.29
C ALA A 43 -2.79 -2.54 1.71
N ILE A 44 -3.74 -2.91 2.57
CA ILE A 44 -3.74 -2.53 3.99
C ILE A 44 -2.50 -3.10 4.69
N ASP A 45 -2.24 -4.39 4.52
CA ASP A 45 -1.11 -5.08 5.14
C ASP A 45 0.22 -4.45 4.72
N ALA A 46 0.42 -4.22 3.41
CA ALA A 46 1.63 -3.58 2.90
C ALA A 46 1.83 -2.19 3.50
N ALA A 47 0.75 -1.41 3.63
CA ALA A 47 0.82 -0.08 4.23
C ALA A 47 1.17 -0.12 5.72
N ARG A 48 0.55 -1.02 6.49
CA ARG A 48 0.85 -1.21 7.92
C ARG A 48 2.29 -1.67 8.14
N VAL A 49 2.78 -2.59 7.32
CA VAL A 49 4.17 -3.04 7.37
C VAL A 49 5.13 -1.89 7.06
N ALA A 50 4.91 -1.13 5.98
CA ALA A 50 5.74 0.03 5.66
C ALA A 50 5.73 1.08 6.78
N LYS A 51 4.56 1.37 7.37
CA LYS A 51 4.43 2.27 8.53
C LYS A 51 5.26 1.80 9.72
N ARG A 52 5.21 0.51 10.05
CA ARG A 52 5.98 -0.10 11.16
C ARG A 52 7.49 -0.13 10.90
N LEU A 53 7.91 -0.12 9.63
CA LEU A 53 9.30 0.13 9.23
C LEU A 53 9.70 1.61 9.32
N GLY A 54 8.83 2.48 9.87
CA GLY A 54 9.10 3.89 10.11
C GLY A 54 8.90 4.78 8.88
N LYS A 55 8.15 4.32 7.87
CA LYS A 55 7.98 5.06 6.61
C LYS A 55 6.73 5.93 6.62
N ASP A 56 6.83 7.10 5.98
CA ASP A 56 5.68 7.96 5.69
C ASP A 56 4.83 7.29 4.61
N THR A 57 3.66 6.78 5.01
CA THR A 57 2.91 5.80 4.23
C THR A 57 1.49 6.26 3.96
N ARG A 58 1.07 6.17 2.69
CA ARG A 58 -0.28 6.51 2.23
C ARG A 58 -0.84 5.44 1.30
N ILE A 59 -2.15 5.23 1.34
CA ILE A 59 -2.87 4.36 0.40
C ILE A 59 -3.65 5.20 -0.61
N PHE A 60 -3.52 4.90 -1.89
CA PHE A 60 -4.36 5.43 -2.96
C PHE A 60 -5.35 4.37 -3.44
N TYR A 61 -6.63 4.70 -3.35
CA TYR A 61 -7.71 3.81 -3.77
C TYR A 61 -8.64 4.47 -4.77
N ARG A 62 -8.85 3.80 -5.91
CA ARG A 62 -9.59 4.33 -7.06
C ARG A 62 -11.11 4.49 -6.88
N ARG A 63 -11.65 4.12 -5.73
CA ARG A 63 -13.09 4.08 -5.43
C ARG A 63 -13.36 4.64 -4.04
N THR A 64 -14.61 4.68 -3.64
CA THR A 64 -15.01 5.19 -2.32
C THR A 64 -14.64 4.21 -1.20
N LYS A 65 -14.61 4.69 0.05
CA LYS A 65 -14.42 3.84 1.25
C LYS A 65 -15.44 2.68 1.31
N ALA A 66 -16.69 2.93 0.89
CA ALA A 66 -17.76 1.93 0.91
C ALA A 66 -17.54 0.77 -0.09
N GLU A 67 -16.78 1.02 -1.15
CA GLU A 67 -16.45 0.02 -2.17
C GLU A 67 -15.12 -0.70 -1.91
N MET A 68 -14.39 -0.29 -0.87
CA MET A 68 -13.09 -0.85 -0.52
C MET A 68 -13.26 -2.31 -0.09
N PRO A 69 -12.64 -3.29 -0.79
CA PRO A 69 -12.85 -4.71 -0.51
C PRO A 69 -12.13 -5.19 0.76
N ALA A 70 -11.23 -4.39 1.32
CA ALA A 70 -10.56 -4.75 2.57
C ALA A 70 -11.53 -4.85 3.75
N ILE A 71 -11.19 -5.67 4.75
CA ILE A 71 -12.01 -5.84 5.94
C ILE A 71 -12.14 -4.50 6.67
N LYS A 72 -13.37 -4.11 7.03
CA LYS A 72 -13.67 -2.80 7.62
C LYS A 72 -12.83 -2.50 8.86
N SER A 73 -12.64 -3.49 9.74
CA SER A 73 -11.80 -3.33 10.94
C SER A 73 -10.34 -3.09 10.60
N GLU A 74 -9.79 -3.73 9.57
CA GLU A 74 -8.41 -3.51 9.12
C GLU A 74 -8.21 -2.10 8.56
N ILE A 75 -9.20 -1.57 7.82
CA ILE A 75 -9.19 -0.19 7.32
C ILE A 75 -9.19 0.79 8.51
N GLU A 76 -10.03 0.54 9.52
CA GLU A 76 -10.12 1.39 10.71
C GLU A 76 -8.82 1.35 11.53
N GLU A 77 -8.25 0.16 11.74
CA GLU A 77 -6.95 -0.01 12.38
C GLU A 77 -5.82 0.72 11.64
N ALA A 78 -5.79 0.64 10.30
CA ALA A 78 -4.79 1.35 9.50
C ALA A 78 -4.88 2.88 9.69
N ILE A 79 -6.10 3.42 9.72
CA ILE A 79 -6.32 4.86 9.98
C ILE A 79 -5.88 5.22 11.40
N ILE A 80 -6.16 4.38 12.40
CA ILE A 80 -5.73 4.58 13.79
C ILE A 80 -4.20 4.54 13.92
N GLU A 81 -3.51 3.68 13.14
CA GLU A 81 -2.04 3.65 13.03
C GLU A 81 -1.46 4.89 12.33
N GLY A 82 -2.30 5.82 11.86
CA GLY A 82 -1.90 7.05 11.19
C GLY A 82 -1.45 6.84 9.74
N ILE A 83 -2.11 5.91 9.04
CA ILE A 83 -1.97 5.72 7.59
C ILE A 83 -3.08 6.52 6.90
N ASP A 84 -2.68 7.47 6.07
CA ASP A 84 -3.63 8.23 5.25
C ASP A 84 -4.18 7.34 4.11
N ILE A 85 -5.48 7.45 3.85
CA ILE A 85 -6.12 6.78 2.70
C ILE A 85 -6.79 7.85 1.82
N GLU A 86 -6.27 8.00 0.61
CA GLU A 86 -6.82 8.88 -0.42
C GLU A 86 -7.75 8.08 -1.32
N PHE A 87 -9.05 8.31 -1.15
CA PHE A 87 -10.10 7.70 -1.97
C PHE A 87 -10.25 8.42 -3.30
N LEU A 88 -10.96 7.78 -4.25
CA LEU A 88 -11.20 8.32 -5.59
C LEU A 88 -9.92 8.73 -6.34
N THR A 89 -8.80 8.08 -6.02
CA THR A 89 -7.47 8.41 -6.53
C THR A 89 -6.88 7.21 -7.25
N ALA A 90 -6.47 7.41 -8.50
CA ALA A 90 -5.88 6.38 -9.33
C ALA A 90 -4.69 6.95 -10.11
N PRO A 91 -3.61 6.17 -10.29
CA PRO A 91 -2.56 6.50 -11.25
C PRO A 91 -3.16 6.71 -12.64
N THR A 92 -2.67 7.73 -13.34
CA THR A 92 -3.08 8.09 -14.71
C THR A 92 -1.94 7.78 -15.69
N ASN A 93 -2.28 7.71 -16.98
CA ASN A 93 -1.34 7.44 -18.07
C ASN A 93 -0.54 8.69 -18.47
#